data_AF-A0A816ARX2-F1
#
_entry.id   AF-A0A816ARX2-F1
#
_cell.length_a   1.000
_cell.length_b   1.000
_cell.length_c   1.000
_cell.angle_alpha   90.00
_cell.angle_beta   90.00
_cell.angle_gamma   90.00
#
_symmetry.space_group_name_H-M   'P 1'
#
loop_
_entity.id
_entity.type
_entity.pdbx_description
1 polymer ?
#
loop_
_entity_poly.entity_id
_entity_poly.type
_entity_poly.pdbx_seq_one_letter_code
_entity_poly.pdbx_strand_id
1 'polypeptide(L)'
;ISSATPQTLCPQLQLCQEIVDSLKWPLNYFNTNHNRCYCKNCYTNNSENCKIVGGHKYVIPRGWIRFGLKVNRQFATSNNIWNEWSTSFHGTSVSMAKSSYEKNRLTEKDQFYSSPTIKYSEKFSSKTIFTSSNNKQYRIKLVFECKQKPDTFQIQKETVGSTTKRICAHIPNNEIKWYSDTLSSVVICGLLVHMNAITDKCSYSLLCEQFIDSLKWEQELFNKDYNKCYCNKCYLDTWLRTYTVGELKCVLPRGWMRFGVRIDETFVRIHDIWKNWANTYHGTSVTAAKSILVHRQFLLPGDTLLDGRKLEIHREHIPGMNHFYTSPTIKYSSLSTYCPKIQFTSANGEKYDVRVVLQCKQKPGTFKIQRETVGYGTTPICEYISNEEIEWYSESRASIIVFGVLVHIEKIV
;
A
#
# COMPACT_ATOMS: atom_id res chain seq x y z
N ILE A 1 42.45 -10.98 -3.33
CA ILE A 1 41.48 -9.86 -3.24
C ILE A 1 40.10 -10.47 -3.45
N SER A 2 39.38 -10.78 -2.35
CA SER A 2 38.09 -11.48 -2.37
C SER A 2 36.98 -10.48 -2.71
N SER A 3 36.25 -10.72 -3.80
CA SER A 3 35.13 -9.91 -4.26
C SER A 3 33.96 -10.03 -3.28
N ALA A 4 33.62 -8.92 -2.62
CA ALA A 4 32.46 -8.84 -1.74
C ALA A 4 31.17 -9.15 -2.53
N THR A 5 30.42 -10.15 -2.07
CA THR A 5 29.10 -10.55 -2.59
C THR A 5 28.14 -9.34 -2.65
N PRO A 6 27.26 -9.21 -3.66
CA PRO A 6 26.37 -8.04 -3.86
C PRO A 6 25.44 -7.63 -2.69
N GLN A 7 25.34 -8.44 -1.63
CA GLN A 7 24.43 -8.21 -0.51
C GLN A 7 24.97 -7.23 0.55
N THR A 8 26.28 -7.16 0.78
CA THR A 8 26.87 -6.32 1.85
C THR A 8 26.77 -4.82 1.56
N LEU A 9 26.63 -4.44 0.29
CA LEU A 9 26.44 -3.05 -0.15
C LEU A 9 24.96 -2.64 -0.27
N CYS A 10 24.01 -3.50 0.13
CA CYS A 10 22.59 -3.18 0.01
C CYS A 10 22.18 -2.09 1.03
N PRO A 11 21.65 -0.93 0.58
CA PRO A 11 21.23 0.13 1.50
C PRO A 11 20.12 -0.30 2.47
N GLN A 12 19.25 -1.23 2.05
CA GLN A 12 18.21 -1.77 2.93
C GLN A 12 18.79 -2.70 4.01
N LEU A 13 19.84 -3.46 3.69
CA LEU A 13 20.53 -4.28 4.69
C LEU A 13 21.24 -3.38 5.71
N GLN A 14 21.95 -2.35 5.26
CA GLN A 14 22.65 -1.40 6.12
C GLN A 14 21.68 -0.68 7.08
N LEU A 15 20.56 -0.18 6.57
CA LEU A 15 19.56 0.47 7.42
C LEU A 15 18.88 -0.52 8.39
N CYS A 16 18.60 -1.75 7.96
CA CYS A 16 18.12 -2.79 8.88
C CYS A 16 19.19 -3.20 9.91
N GLN A 17 20.48 -3.06 9.60
CA GLN A 17 21.56 -3.28 10.57
C GLN A 17 21.50 -2.21 11.67
N GLU A 18 21.26 -0.93 11.34
CA GLU A 18 21.04 0.11 12.36
C GLU A 18 19.88 -0.24 13.31
N ILE A 19 18.79 -0.82 12.78
CA ILE A 19 17.67 -1.28 13.58
C ILE A 19 18.13 -2.39 14.54
N VAL A 20 18.84 -3.41 14.06
CA VAL A 20 19.33 -4.52 14.89
C VAL A 20 20.30 -4.01 15.97
N ASP A 21 21.21 -3.10 15.61
CA ASP A 21 22.17 -2.50 16.55
C ASP A 21 21.47 -1.66 17.62
N SER A 22 20.30 -1.07 17.30
CA SER A 22 19.46 -0.35 18.26
C SER A 22 18.75 -1.26 19.26
N LEU A 23 18.56 -2.56 18.93
CA LEU A 23 17.95 -3.53 19.85
C LEU A 23 18.87 -3.87 21.03
N LYS A 24 20.18 -3.57 20.94
CA LYS A 24 21.19 -3.85 21.98
C LYS A 24 21.24 -5.33 22.38
N TRP A 25 21.09 -6.22 21.40
CA TRP A 25 21.33 -7.65 21.61
C TRP A 25 22.84 -7.93 21.61
N PRO A 26 23.32 -8.87 22.43
CA PRO A 26 24.71 -9.30 22.38
C PRO A 26 25.13 -9.73 20.96
N LEU A 27 26.27 -9.22 20.46
CA LEU A 27 26.77 -9.56 19.12
C LEU A 27 26.97 -11.06 18.92
N ASN A 28 27.30 -11.78 19.99
CA ASN A 28 27.46 -13.22 19.97
C ASN A 28 26.14 -13.98 19.76
N TYR A 29 24.97 -13.33 19.73
CA TYR A 29 23.69 -13.95 19.36
C TYR A 29 23.52 -14.07 17.84
N PHE A 30 24.28 -13.31 17.06
CA PHE A 30 24.16 -13.31 15.61
C PHE A 30 25.21 -14.18 14.94
N ASN A 31 24.84 -14.73 13.78
CA ASN A 31 25.73 -15.38 12.84
C ASN A 31 25.57 -14.71 11.47
N THR A 32 26.46 -13.77 11.19
CA THR A 32 26.42 -12.91 10.00
C THR A 32 26.54 -13.68 8.69
N ASN A 33 27.11 -14.89 8.70
CA ASN A 33 27.19 -15.77 7.52
C ASN A 33 25.81 -16.22 7.03
N HIS A 34 24.77 -16.09 7.86
CA HIS A 34 23.40 -16.41 7.49
C HIS A 34 22.51 -15.16 7.32
N ASN A 35 23.09 -13.97 7.28
CA ASN A 35 22.33 -12.77 6.92
C ASN A 35 21.88 -12.86 5.46
N ARG A 36 20.66 -12.42 5.18
CA ARG A 36 20.11 -12.44 3.82
C ARG A 36 19.18 -11.26 3.58
N CYS A 37 19.41 -10.55 2.49
CA CYS A 37 18.55 -9.48 2.04
C CYS A 37 17.55 -10.00 0.99
N TYR A 38 16.25 -9.97 1.30
CA TYR A 38 15.19 -10.37 0.37
C TYR A 38 14.53 -9.17 -0.31
N CYS A 39 15.20 -8.03 -0.38
CA CYS A 39 14.69 -6.89 -1.12
C CYS A 39 14.61 -7.15 -2.62
N LYS A 40 13.84 -6.33 -3.34
CA LYS A 40 13.68 -6.46 -4.80
C LYS A 40 15.00 -6.40 -5.58
N ASN A 41 16.03 -5.74 -5.03
CA ASN A 41 17.34 -5.60 -5.68
C ASN A 41 18.25 -6.80 -5.40
N CYS A 42 18.21 -7.36 -4.18
CA CYS A 42 19.06 -8.50 -3.79
C CYS A 42 18.41 -9.86 -4.09
N TYR A 43 17.09 -9.89 -4.23
CA TYR A 43 16.31 -11.08 -4.50
C TYR A 43 15.26 -10.77 -5.58
N THR A 44 15.67 -10.94 -6.84
CA THR A 44 14.92 -10.49 -8.02
C THR A 44 13.68 -11.34 -8.28
N ASN A 45 12.79 -10.87 -9.16
CA ASN A 45 11.54 -11.60 -9.49
C ASN A 45 11.78 -12.94 -10.19
N ASN A 46 12.97 -13.15 -10.77
CA ASN A 46 13.35 -14.42 -11.39
C ASN A 46 13.78 -15.48 -10.36
N SER A 47 13.96 -15.09 -9.09
CA SER A 47 14.22 -16.04 -8.01
C SER A 47 12.96 -16.81 -7.62
N GLU A 48 13.15 -18.02 -7.10
CA GLU A 48 12.08 -18.86 -6.56
C GLU A 48 11.20 -18.12 -5.53
N ASN A 49 9.90 -18.45 -5.48
CA ASN A 49 8.96 -17.87 -4.51
C ASN A 49 8.73 -18.75 -3.28
N CYS A 50 9.06 -20.03 -3.39
CA CYS A 50 8.84 -21.03 -2.35
C CYS A 50 10.02 -22.02 -2.33
N LYS A 51 10.20 -22.68 -1.19
CA LYS A 51 11.10 -23.82 -1.01
C LYS A 51 10.41 -24.93 -0.23
N ILE A 52 10.87 -26.16 -0.39
CA ILE A 52 10.46 -27.29 0.44
C ILE A 52 11.65 -27.66 1.33
N VAL A 53 11.42 -27.70 2.65
CA VAL A 53 12.41 -28.15 3.63
C VAL A 53 11.67 -28.93 4.72
N GLY A 54 12.22 -30.06 5.16
CA GLY A 54 11.57 -30.90 6.16
C GLY A 54 10.19 -31.42 5.74
N GLY A 55 9.98 -31.66 4.45
CA GLY A 55 8.70 -32.12 3.90
C GLY A 55 7.65 -31.04 3.64
N HIS A 56 7.85 -29.82 4.14
CA HIS A 56 6.85 -28.75 4.02
C HIS A 56 7.34 -27.56 3.19
N LYS A 57 6.40 -27.02 2.39
CA LYS A 57 6.62 -25.84 1.57
C LYS A 57 6.51 -24.57 2.40
N TYR A 58 7.48 -23.67 2.28
CA TYR A 58 7.44 -22.32 2.83
C TYR A 58 7.68 -21.26 1.75
N VAL A 59 7.19 -20.05 2.00
CA VAL A 59 7.26 -18.91 1.08
C VAL A 59 8.44 -18.04 1.46
N ILE A 60 9.24 -17.66 0.46
CA ILE A 60 10.38 -16.77 0.65
C ILE A 60 9.90 -15.39 1.12
N PRO A 61 10.46 -14.82 2.21
CA PRO A 61 9.98 -13.58 2.80
C PRO A 61 10.46 -12.33 2.03
N ARG A 62 10.03 -12.20 0.76
CA ARG A 62 10.36 -11.06 -0.10
C ARG A 62 10.01 -9.72 0.57
N GLY A 63 10.93 -8.76 0.50
CA GLY A 63 10.84 -7.45 1.15
C GLY A 63 11.40 -7.40 2.57
N TRP A 64 11.79 -8.54 3.16
CA TRP A 64 12.35 -8.60 4.52
C TRP A 64 13.87 -8.75 4.50
N ILE A 65 14.52 -8.36 5.59
CA ILE A 65 15.94 -8.60 5.84
C ILE A 65 16.06 -9.60 6.97
N ARG A 66 16.75 -10.71 6.74
CA ARG A 66 17.02 -11.76 7.73
C ARG A 66 18.40 -11.55 8.32
N PHE A 67 18.46 -11.49 9.65
CA PHE A 67 19.69 -11.60 10.43
C PHE A 67 19.77 -13.01 11.01
N GLY A 68 20.88 -13.70 10.74
CA GLY A 68 21.09 -15.05 11.25
C GLY A 68 21.27 -15.04 12.76
N LEU A 69 20.52 -15.89 13.46
CA LEU A 69 20.71 -16.10 14.90
C LEU A 69 21.55 -17.35 15.13
N LYS A 70 22.34 -17.36 16.20
CA LYS A 70 23.11 -18.54 16.58
C LYS A 70 22.16 -19.63 17.07
N VAL A 71 22.47 -20.84 16.66
CA VAL A 71 21.79 -22.05 17.10
C VAL A 71 22.84 -22.95 17.73
N ASN A 72 22.47 -23.73 18.75
CA ASN A 72 23.35 -24.76 19.29
C ASN A 72 23.79 -25.71 18.16
N ARG A 73 25.07 -25.64 17.78
CA ARG A 73 25.61 -26.34 16.61
C ARG A 73 25.54 -27.85 16.78
N GLN A 74 25.83 -28.36 17.96
CA GLN A 74 25.79 -29.80 18.23
C GLN A 74 24.35 -30.31 18.10
N PHE A 75 23.38 -29.64 18.73
CA PHE A 75 21.97 -29.99 18.61
C PHE A 75 21.48 -29.92 17.15
N ALA A 76 21.84 -28.85 16.42
CA ALA A 76 21.43 -28.67 15.03
C ALA A 76 22.00 -29.75 14.09
N THR A 77 23.26 -30.13 14.28
CA THR A 77 23.89 -31.20 13.51
C THR A 77 23.30 -32.57 13.87
N SER A 78 23.20 -32.89 15.15
CA SER A 78 22.68 -34.19 15.61
C SER A 78 21.23 -34.45 15.23
N ASN A 79 20.42 -33.40 15.05
CA ASN A 79 19.01 -33.50 14.65
C ASN A 79 18.77 -33.10 13.18
N ASN A 80 19.83 -32.93 12.39
CA ASN A 80 19.78 -32.54 10.97
C ASN A 80 18.81 -31.38 10.67
N ILE A 81 18.75 -30.39 11.57
CA ILE A 81 17.68 -29.38 11.63
C ILE A 81 17.54 -28.60 10.32
N TRP A 82 18.66 -28.34 9.64
CA TRP A 82 18.65 -27.53 8.43
C TRP A 82 17.95 -28.19 7.25
N ASN A 83 17.94 -29.52 7.20
CA ASN A 83 17.39 -30.31 6.10
C ASN A 83 16.05 -30.97 6.47
N GLU A 84 15.95 -31.49 7.70
CA GLU A 84 14.78 -32.26 8.15
C GLU A 84 13.72 -31.41 8.84
N TRP A 85 14.06 -30.25 9.40
CA TRP A 85 13.06 -29.43 10.09
C TRP A 85 12.46 -28.37 9.16
N SER A 86 11.13 -28.25 9.26
CA SER A 86 10.32 -27.35 8.45
C SER A 86 10.57 -25.89 8.79
N THR A 87 10.61 -25.02 7.78
CA THR A 87 10.78 -23.58 7.99
C THR A 87 9.42 -22.91 8.22
N SER A 88 9.31 -22.11 9.28
CA SER A 88 8.12 -21.34 9.61
C SER A 88 8.48 -19.94 10.15
N PHE A 89 7.48 -19.09 10.30
CA PHE A 89 7.61 -17.70 10.74
C PHE A 89 6.70 -17.42 11.94
N HIS A 90 7.18 -16.66 12.92
CA HIS A 90 6.42 -16.24 14.10
C HIS A 90 6.49 -14.73 14.30
N GLY A 91 5.34 -14.05 14.35
CA GLY A 91 5.30 -12.60 14.58
C GLY A 91 5.62 -12.25 16.03
N THR A 92 6.45 -11.23 16.26
CA THR A 92 6.84 -10.82 17.61
C THR A 92 6.85 -9.28 17.75
N SER A 93 7.16 -8.78 18.93
CA SER A 93 7.37 -7.35 19.22
C SER A 93 8.84 -7.07 19.54
N VAL A 94 9.23 -5.80 19.44
CA VAL A 94 10.56 -5.35 19.87
C VAL A 94 10.83 -5.68 21.34
N SER A 95 9.82 -5.54 22.21
CA SER A 95 9.93 -5.80 23.64
C SER A 95 10.07 -7.29 23.99
N MET A 96 9.47 -8.18 23.21
CA MET A 96 9.47 -9.62 23.50
C MET A 96 10.57 -10.39 22.77
N ALA A 97 11.07 -9.89 21.64
CA ALA A 97 11.96 -10.65 20.79
C ALA A 97 13.21 -11.18 21.55
N LYS A 98 13.84 -10.35 22.39
CA LYS A 98 15.08 -10.77 23.08
C LYS A 98 14.82 -11.94 24.03
N SER A 99 13.83 -11.80 24.91
CA SER A 99 13.50 -12.82 25.89
C SER A 99 12.98 -14.09 25.25
N SER A 100 12.24 -13.99 24.13
CA SER A 100 11.81 -15.15 23.37
C SER A 100 12.97 -15.94 22.76
N TYR A 101 13.98 -15.25 22.24
CA TYR A 101 15.18 -15.90 21.72
C TYR A 101 16.02 -16.55 22.83
N GLU A 102 16.30 -15.83 23.91
CA GLU A 102 17.11 -16.33 25.04
C GLU A 102 16.52 -17.57 25.70
N LYS A 103 15.20 -17.61 25.82
CA LYS A 103 14.47 -18.75 26.40
C LYS A 103 14.16 -19.84 25.38
N ASN A 104 14.48 -19.64 24.10
CA ASN A 104 13.98 -20.41 22.96
C ASN A 104 12.46 -20.70 23.09
N ARG A 105 11.69 -19.67 23.46
CA ARG A 105 10.27 -19.76 23.81
C ARG A 105 9.50 -18.61 23.18
N LEU A 106 8.61 -18.97 22.24
CA LEU A 106 7.93 -18.00 21.39
C LEU A 106 6.76 -17.29 22.09
N THR A 107 6.10 -17.91 23.08
CA THR A 107 5.06 -17.24 23.89
C THR A 107 5.22 -17.53 25.38
N GLU A 108 4.47 -16.83 26.23
CA GLU A 108 4.44 -17.11 27.67
C GLU A 108 3.73 -18.42 28.03
N LYS A 109 3.06 -19.07 27.08
CA LYS A 109 2.61 -20.45 27.24
C LYS A 109 3.54 -21.30 26.39
N ASP A 110 3.77 -22.56 26.74
CA ASP A 110 4.62 -23.45 25.92
C ASP A 110 3.97 -23.78 24.54
N GLN A 111 2.80 -23.19 24.30
CA GLN A 111 2.06 -23.13 23.07
C GLN A 111 2.46 -21.95 22.19
N PHE A 112 2.64 -22.16 20.90
CA PHE A 112 2.91 -21.08 19.96
C PHE A 112 2.35 -21.37 18.58
N TYR A 113 2.17 -20.29 17.81
CA TYR A 113 1.68 -20.33 16.45
C TYR A 113 2.73 -19.81 15.48
N SER A 114 2.91 -20.51 14.38
CA SER A 114 3.77 -20.06 13.29
C SER A 114 3.07 -20.24 11.95
N SER A 115 3.77 -19.96 10.86
CA SER A 115 3.25 -20.15 9.51
C SER A 115 4.36 -20.43 8.52
N PRO A 116 4.12 -21.21 7.45
CA PRO A 116 5.04 -21.33 6.33
C PRO A 116 5.12 -20.04 5.49
N THR A 117 4.41 -18.97 5.84
CA THR A 117 4.51 -17.68 5.14
C THR A 117 4.50 -16.49 6.10
N ILE A 118 5.46 -15.60 5.89
CA ILE A 118 5.59 -14.38 6.68
C ILE A 118 4.35 -13.48 6.59
N LYS A 119 3.56 -13.55 5.51
CA LYS A 119 2.32 -12.77 5.33
C LYS A 119 1.26 -13.05 6.39
N TYR A 120 1.23 -14.28 6.92
CA TYR A 120 0.34 -14.63 8.02
C TYR A 120 0.94 -14.14 9.34
N SER A 121 2.20 -14.46 9.59
CA SER A 121 2.88 -14.17 10.86
C SER A 121 3.05 -12.67 11.12
N GLU A 122 3.27 -11.86 10.09
CA GLU A 122 3.44 -10.41 10.23
C GLU A 122 2.16 -9.67 10.67
N LYS A 123 1.00 -10.33 10.62
CA LYS A 123 -0.26 -9.79 11.17
C LYS A 123 -0.25 -9.78 12.70
N PHE A 124 0.57 -10.64 13.32
CA PHE A 124 0.75 -10.74 14.76
C PHE A 124 1.99 -9.97 15.26
N SER A 125 2.80 -9.42 14.34
CA SER A 125 3.92 -8.56 14.72
C SER A 125 3.45 -7.18 15.16
N SER A 126 3.98 -6.71 16.28
CA SER A 126 3.78 -5.33 16.70
C SER A 126 4.52 -4.36 15.78
N LYS A 127 3.93 -3.18 15.54
CA LYS A 127 4.54 -2.09 14.80
C LYS A 127 5.23 -1.15 15.78
N THR A 128 6.50 -0.82 15.53
CA THR A 128 7.26 0.13 16.36
C THR A 128 7.89 1.20 15.46
N ILE A 129 8.12 2.40 16.01
CA ILE A 129 8.82 3.47 15.31
C ILE A 129 10.32 3.38 15.62
N PHE A 130 11.15 3.44 14.60
CA PHE A 130 12.60 3.52 14.70
C PHE A 130 13.07 4.82 14.02
N THR A 131 13.95 5.56 14.68
CA THR A 131 14.61 6.73 14.10
C THR A 131 16.04 6.34 13.75
N SER A 132 16.39 6.43 12.46
CA SER A 132 17.74 6.12 11.97
C SER A 132 18.77 7.18 12.33
N SER A 133 20.03 6.85 12.09
CA SER A 133 21.19 7.75 12.26
C SER A 133 21.04 9.10 11.54
N ASN A 134 20.29 9.13 10.44
CA ASN A 134 19.99 10.33 9.65
C ASN A 134 18.64 11.00 9.99
N ASN A 135 18.12 10.77 11.20
CA ASN A 135 16.85 11.33 11.70
C ASN A 135 15.60 10.99 10.89
N LYS A 136 15.63 9.94 10.05
CA LYS A 136 14.43 9.46 9.36
C LYS A 136 13.70 8.46 10.24
N GLN A 137 12.38 8.58 10.31
CA GLN A 137 11.56 7.62 11.03
C GLN A 137 11.14 6.47 10.12
N TYR A 138 11.04 5.27 10.69
CA TYR A 138 10.60 4.05 10.02
C TYR A 138 9.63 3.31 10.91
N ARG A 139 8.57 2.77 10.31
CA ARG A 139 7.69 1.81 10.95
C ARG A 139 8.28 0.43 10.72
N ILE A 140 8.71 -0.21 11.80
CA ILE A 140 9.36 -1.52 11.77
C ILE A 140 8.42 -2.62 12.27
N LYS A 141 8.63 -3.83 11.77
CA LYS A 141 8.05 -5.07 12.27
C LYS A 141 9.14 -6.13 12.44
N LEU A 142 9.01 -6.96 13.47
CA LEU A 142 9.88 -8.10 13.72
C LEU A 142 9.12 -9.42 13.58
N VAL A 143 9.78 -10.39 12.96
CA VAL A 143 9.31 -11.78 12.81
C VAL A 143 10.49 -12.71 13.06
N PHE A 144 10.29 -13.80 13.78
CA PHE A 144 11.25 -14.89 13.83
C PHE A 144 11.06 -15.83 12.65
N GLU A 145 12.17 -16.27 12.06
CA GLU A 145 12.21 -17.51 11.28
C GLU A 145 12.63 -18.64 12.22
N CYS A 146 11.86 -19.71 12.15
CA CYS A 146 11.96 -20.86 13.02
C CYS A 146 12.10 -22.14 12.21
N LYS A 147 12.78 -23.11 12.78
CA LYS A 147 12.77 -24.51 12.36
C LYS A 147 11.84 -25.30 13.26
N GLN A 148 10.89 -26.02 12.68
CA GLN A 148 9.96 -26.88 13.39
C GLN A 148 10.23 -28.35 13.08
N LYS A 149 10.34 -29.15 14.13
CA LYS A 149 10.52 -30.59 14.02
C LYS A 149 9.30 -31.21 13.31
N PRO A 150 9.50 -32.07 12.30
CA PRO A 150 8.39 -32.79 11.68
C PRO A 150 7.53 -33.52 12.72
N ASP A 151 6.25 -33.69 12.42
CA ASP A 151 5.27 -34.43 13.23
C ASP A 151 5.01 -33.87 14.65
N THR A 152 5.54 -32.69 14.97
CA THR A 152 5.35 -32.03 16.28
C THR A 152 4.46 -30.79 16.23
N PHE A 153 3.85 -30.52 15.08
CA PHE A 153 2.98 -29.39 14.89
C PHE A 153 1.72 -29.79 14.13
N GLN A 154 0.63 -29.11 14.44
CA GLN A 154 -0.64 -29.28 13.78
C GLN A 154 -0.82 -28.20 12.72
N ILE A 155 -1.16 -28.62 11.52
CA ILE A 155 -1.56 -27.73 10.44
C ILE A 155 -3.04 -27.42 10.60
N GLN A 156 -3.36 -26.13 10.67
CA GLN A 156 -4.69 -25.61 10.96
C GLN A 156 -5.10 -24.57 9.93
N LYS A 157 -6.41 -24.37 9.85
CA LYS A 157 -7.00 -23.24 9.13
C LYS A 157 -6.64 -21.91 9.81
N GLU A 158 -6.44 -20.91 8.97
CA GLU A 158 -6.23 -19.52 9.38
C GLU A 158 -7.34 -19.02 10.30
N THR A 159 -6.96 -18.19 11.28
CA THR A 159 -7.90 -17.59 12.25
C THR A 159 -7.89 -16.06 12.19
N VAL A 160 -7.19 -15.45 11.23
CA VAL A 160 -7.00 -14.00 11.13
C VAL A 160 -7.94 -13.43 10.08
N GLY A 161 -9.19 -13.25 10.52
CA GLY A 161 -10.30 -12.68 9.79
C GLY A 161 -11.15 -13.77 9.16
N SER A 162 -12.37 -13.98 9.68
CA SER A 162 -13.38 -14.97 9.26
C SER A 162 -13.82 -14.83 7.79
N THR A 163 -12.88 -14.97 6.85
CA THR A 163 -13.06 -14.57 5.46
C THR A 163 -12.59 -15.67 4.52
N THR A 164 -13.28 -15.83 3.38
CA THR A 164 -12.87 -16.68 2.26
C THR A 164 -11.63 -16.17 1.52
N LYS A 165 -11.01 -15.07 1.98
CA LYS A 165 -9.92 -14.38 1.29
C LYS A 165 -8.60 -15.11 1.49
N ARG A 166 -8.00 -15.58 0.39
CA ARG A 166 -6.67 -16.21 0.39
C ARG A 166 -5.60 -15.24 0.93
N ILE A 167 -4.91 -15.63 2.00
CA ILE A 167 -3.86 -14.81 2.66
C ILE A 167 -2.54 -14.87 1.87
N CYS A 168 -2.22 -16.04 1.33
CA CYS A 168 -1.00 -16.29 0.60
C CYS A 168 -1.28 -16.96 -0.75
N ALA A 169 -0.68 -16.45 -1.82
CA ALA A 169 -0.84 -17.00 -3.16
C ALA A 169 -0.29 -18.43 -3.32
N HIS A 170 0.56 -18.89 -2.40
CA HIS A 170 1.26 -20.17 -2.51
C HIS A 170 0.89 -21.20 -1.44
N ILE A 171 0.31 -20.76 -0.32
CA ILE A 171 -0.13 -21.61 0.79
C ILE A 171 -1.65 -21.46 0.96
N PRO A 172 -2.42 -22.57 0.88
CA PRO A 172 -3.85 -22.55 1.16
C PRO A 172 -4.19 -22.05 2.57
N ASN A 173 -5.34 -21.38 2.74
CA ASN A 173 -5.76 -20.87 4.05
C ASN A 173 -6.01 -21.98 5.09
N ASN A 174 -6.35 -23.20 4.66
CA ASN A 174 -6.49 -24.38 5.53
C ASN A 174 -5.14 -24.98 5.96
N GLU A 175 -4.01 -24.49 5.44
CA GLU A 175 -2.67 -25.03 5.72
C GLU A 175 -1.69 -23.98 6.30
N ILE A 176 -2.14 -22.74 6.47
CA ILE A 176 -1.26 -21.60 6.71
C ILE A 176 -0.94 -21.36 8.20
N LYS A 177 -1.71 -21.92 9.13
CA LYS A 177 -1.51 -21.75 10.57
C LYS A 177 -0.91 -23.04 11.12
N TRP A 178 0.27 -22.96 11.72
CA TRP A 178 0.90 -24.10 12.38
C TRP A 178 0.87 -23.88 13.89
N TYR A 179 0.46 -24.90 14.63
CA TYR A 179 0.36 -24.87 16.08
C TYR A 179 1.28 -25.92 16.69
N SER A 180 2.02 -25.54 17.71
CA SER A 180 2.88 -26.42 18.49
C SER A 180 2.73 -26.09 19.98
N ASP A 181 2.90 -27.08 20.83
CA ASP A 181 2.83 -26.99 22.29
C ASP A 181 4.07 -27.55 22.99
N THR A 182 5.09 -27.92 22.21
CA THR A 182 6.32 -28.54 22.69
C THR A 182 7.51 -27.63 22.39
N LEU A 183 8.14 -27.05 23.41
CA LEU A 183 9.26 -26.12 23.23
C LEU A 183 10.48 -26.74 22.52
N SER A 184 10.78 -28.00 22.78
CA SER A 184 11.91 -28.70 22.17
C SER A 184 11.74 -28.97 20.68
N SER A 185 10.55 -28.69 20.13
CA SER A 185 10.24 -28.91 18.73
C SER A 185 10.44 -27.68 17.83
N VAL A 186 10.92 -26.57 18.41
CA VAL A 186 11.23 -25.35 17.67
C VAL A 186 12.62 -24.83 17.96
N VAL A 187 13.26 -24.32 16.90
CA VAL A 187 14.52 -23.59 16.99
C VAL A 187 14.35 -22.25 16.30
N ILE A 188 14.55 -21.17 17.05
CA ILE A 188 14.60 -19.81 16.50
C ILE A 188 15.97 -19.62 15.82
N CYS A 189 15.98 -19.35 14.52
CA CYS A 189 17.22 -19.33 13.73
C CYS A 189 17.44 -18.05 12.91
N GLY A 190 16.47 -17.15 12.86
CA GLY A 190 16.62 -15.86 12.21
C GLY A 190 15.70 -14.80 12.77
N LEU A 191 16.21 -13.57 12.87
CA LEU A 191 15.42 -12.37 13.15
C LEU A 191 15.16 -11.64 11.83
N LEU A 192 13.91 -11.52 11.42
CA LEU A 192 13.50 -10.83 10.21
C LEU A 192 12.98 -9.45 10.55
N VAL A 193 13.53 -8.45 9.86
CA VAL A 193 13.18 -7.05 10.00
C VAL A 193 12.53 -6.59 8.70
N HIS A 194 11.34 -5.99 8.84
CA HIS A 194 10.70 -5.22 7.78
C HIS A 194 10.58 -3.78 8.22
N MET A 195 10.82 -2.86 7.31
CA MET A 195 10.76 -1.42 7.57
C MET A 195 10.03 -0.71 6.44
N ASN A 196 9.24 0.27 6.82
CA ASN A 196 8.62 1.23 5.91
C ASN A 196 8.97 2.63 6.39
N ALA A 197 9.52 3.48 5.54
CA ALA A 197 9.77 4.87 5.89
C ALA A 197 8.48 5.55 6.38
N ILE A 198 8.53 6.11 7.57
CA ILE A 198 7.56 7.11 8.05
C ILE A 198 8.11 8.41 7.49
N THR A 199 7.65 8.80 6.32
CA THR A 199 7.98 10.11 5.79
C THR A 199 7.34 11.13 6.71
N ASP A 200 8.12 12.03 7.32
CA ASP A 200 7.59 13.29 7.83
C ASP A 200 6.67 13.84 6.74
N LYS A 201 5.42 14.14 7.08
CA LYS A 201 4.47 14.66 6.10
C LYS A 201 5.12 15.88 5.47
N CYS A 202 5.35 15.84 4.16
CA CYS A 202 5.98 16.96 3.49
C CYS A 202 5.11 18.21 3.67
N SER A 203 5.71 19.40 3.65
CA SER A 203 5.00 20.67 3.82
C SER A 203 3.78 20.79 2.91
N TYR A 204 3.88 20.28 1.68
CA TYR A 204 2.77 20.22 0.74
C TYR A 204 1.60 19.36 1.23
N SER A 205 1.88 18.17 1.77
CA SER A 205 0.87 17.28 2.34
C SER A 205 0.20 17.90 3.57
N LEU A 206 0.97 18.58 4.42
CA LEU A 206 0.43 19.28 5.60
C LEU A 206 -0.49 20.43 5.19
N LEU A 207 -0.09 21.22 4.18
CA LEU A 207 -0.91 22.30 3.65
C LEU A 207 -2.22 21.77 3.04
N CYS A 208 -2.16 20.68 2.28
CA CYS A 208 -3.35 20.03 1.74
C CYS A 208 -4.27 19.49 2.85
N GLU A 209 -3.71 18.97 3.95
CA GLU A 209 -4.48 18.53 5.11
C GLU A 209 -5.21 19.69 5.79
N GLN A 210 -4.55 20.84 5.96
CA GLN A 210 -5.19 22.05 6.49
C GLN A 210 -6.40 22.48 5.65
N PHE A 211 -6.27 22.41 4.32
CA PHE A 211 -7.39 22.69 3.42
C PHE A 211 -8.54 21.70 3.62
N ILE A 212 -8.29 20.39 3.61
CA ILE A 212 -9.34 19.38 3.84
C ILE A 212 -10.02 19.57 5.20
N ASP A 213 -9.25 19.88 6.24
CA ASP A 213 -9.79 20.14 7.58
C ASP A 213 -10.61 21.45 7.65
N SER A 214 -10.33 22.41 6.77
CA SER A 214 -11.13 23.64 6.63
C SER A 214 -12.48 23.40 5.97
N LEU A 215 -12.62 22.35 5.14
CA LEU A 215 -13.89 22.02 4.48
C LEU A 215 -14.95 21.49 5.45
N LYS A 216 -14.55 21.08 6.67
CA LYS A 216 -15.43 20.50 7.69
C LYS A 216 -16.28 19.34 7.17
N TRP A 217 -15.69 18.51 6.30
CA TRP A 217 -16.32 17.26 5.87
C TRP A 217 -16.20 16.19 6.98
N GLU A 218 -17.17 15.29 6.99
CA GLU A 218 -17.28 14.20 7.95
C GLU A 218 -16.06 13.26 7.80
N GLN A 219 -15.36 12.98 8.90
CA GLN A 219 -14.11 12.20 8.86
C GLN A 219 -14.36 10.74 8.43
N GLU A 220 -15.59 10.26 8.61
CA GLU A 220 -16.10 8.95 8.20
C GLU A 220 -16.13 8.77 6.68
N LEU A 221 -16.11 9.86 5.91
CA LEU A 221 -15.97 9.79 4.45
C LEU A 221 -14.56 9.33 4.05
N PHE A 222 -13.58 9.45 4.93
CA PHE A 222 -12.17 9.23 4.62
C PHE A 222 -11.57 7.98 5.27
N ASN A 223 -10.56 7.45 4.59
CA ASN A 223 -9.64 6.44 5.11
C ASN A 223 -8.20 6.94 4.95
N LYS A 224 -7.63 7.43 6.06
CA LYS A 224 -6.31 8.06 6.10
C LYS A 224 -5.17 7.10 5.73
N ASP A 225 -5.37 5.78 5.85
CA ASP A 225 -4.38 4.77 5.45
C ASP A 225 -4.11 4.79 3.93
N TYR A 226 -5.04 5.33 3.15
CA TYR A 226 -4.93 5.47 1.69
C TYR A 226 -4.55 6.87 1.23
N ASN A 227 -4.21 7.79 2.15
CA ASN A 227 -3.65 9.09 1.78
C ASN A 227 -2.32 8.91 1.06
N LYS A 228 -2.09 9.73 0.02
CA LYS A 228 -0.85 9.65 -0.76
C LYS A 228 -0.50 10.99 -1.38
N CYS A 229 0.69 11.49 -1.07
CA CYS A 229 1.24 12.69 -1.68
C CYS A 229 1.98 12.35 -2.97
N TYR A 230 1.64 13.04 -4.06
CA TYR A 230 2.25 12.94 -5.38
C TYR A 230 3.10 14.17 -5.74
N CYS A 231 3.43 15.03 -4.77
CA CYS A 231 4.36 16.15 -5.01
C CYS A 231 5.75 15.63 -5.38
N ASN A 232 6.58 16.51 -5.96
CA ASN A 232 7.94 16.17 -6.39
C ASN A 232 8.84 15.61 -5.26
N LYS A 233 8.60 15.98 -3.99
CA LYS A 233 9.32 15.45 -2.83
C LYS A 233 8.87 14.04 -2.44
N CYS A 234 7.58 13.72 -2.57
CA CYS A 234 7.00 12.46 -2.12
C CYS A 234 6.90 11.40 -3.22
N TYR A 235 6.87 11.83 -4.49
CA TYR A 235 6.72 10.97 -5.65
C TYR A 235 7.76 11.37 -6.70
N LEU A 236 8.94 10.75 -6.60
CA LEU A 236 10.13 11.11 -7.37
C LEU A 236 9.89 11.02 -8.88
N ASP A 237 10.56 11.87 -9.66
CA ASP A 237 10.39 11.91 -11.13
C ASP A 237 10.77 10.62 -11.85
N THR A 238 11.61 9.80 -11.23
CA THR A 238 11.99 8.47 -11.70
C THR A 238 10.89 7.42 -11.55
N TRP A 239 9.84 7.71 -10.79
CA TRP A 239 8.72 6.79 -10.62
C TRP A 239 7.78 6.84 -11.81
N LEU A 240 6.91 5.83 -11.93
CA LEU A 240 5.97 5.71 -13.04
C LEU A 240 5.14 6.99 -13.23
N ARG A 241 4.84 7.34 -14.48
CA ARG A 241 3.96 8.46 -14.84
C ARG A 241 2.60 8.00 -15.33
N THR A 242 2.56 6.76 -15.81
CA THR A 242 1.38 6.12 -16.34
C THR A 242 1.24 4.71 -15.78
N TYR A 243 0.04 4.17 -15.90
CA TYR A 243 -0.35 2.82 -15.54
C TYR A 243 -1.39 2.33 -16.55
N THR A 244 -1.43 1.03 -16.83
CA THR A 244 -2.31 0.45 -17.86
C THR A 244 -3.22 -0.62 -17.27
N VAL A 245 -4.48 -0.64 -17.70
CA VAL A 245 -5.49 -1.67 -17.40
C VAL A 245 -6.06 -2.20 -18.70
N GLY A 246 -5.73 -3.43 -19.06
CA GLY A 246 -6.02 -3.94 -20.41
C GLY A 246 -5.32 -3.07 -21.44
N GLU A 247 -6.09 -2.41 -22.30
CA GLU A 247 -5.59 -1.47 -23.32
C GLU A 247 -5.66 0.00 -22.87
N LEU A 248 -6.27 0.27 -21.71
CA LEU A 248 -6.53 1.63 -21.23
C LEU A 248 -5.32 2.16 -20.46
N LYS A 249 -4.69 3.21 -21.01
CA LYS A 249 -3.60 3.94 -20.37
C LYS A 249 -4.16 5.07 -19.51
N CYS A 250 -3.70 5.17 -18.26
CA CYS A 250 -4.08 6.21 -17.32
C CYS A 250 -2.83 6.92 -16.78
N VAL A 251 -2.94 8.23 -16.54
CA VAL A 251 -1.84 9.06 -16.01
C VAL A 251 -1.95 9.14 -14.49
N LEU A 252 -0.82 9.11 -13.79
CA LEU A 252 -0.78 9.29 -12.33
C LEU A 252 -0.80 10.78 -11.97
N PRO A 253 -1.44 11.19 -10.85
CA PRO A 253 -1.73 12.59 -10.56
C PRO A 253 -0.53 13.30 -9.91
N ARG A 254 0.60 13.36 -10.62
CA ARG A 254 1.81 14.05 -10.15
C ARG A 254 1.52 15.52 -9.81
N GLY A 255 2.06 15.98 -8.69
CA GLY A 255 1.80 17.31 -8.13
C GLY A 255 0.66 17.36 -7.13
N TRP A 256 -0.21 16.34 -7.02
CA TRP A 256 -1.42 16.39 -6.20
C TRP A 256 -1.27 15.66 -4.86
N MET A 257 -2.14 15.93 -3.90
CA MET A 257 -2.31 15.13 -2.68
C MET A 257 -3.62 14.37 -2.74
N ARG A 258 -3.58 13.04 -2.56
CA ARG A 258 -4.77 12.21 -2.43
C ARG A 258 -5.16 12.02 -0.97
N PHE A 259 -6.43 12.26 -0.69
CA PHE A 259 -7.11 11.84 0.52
C PHE A 259 -7.94 10.61 0.20
N GLY A 260 -7.66 9.49 0.87
CA GLY A 260 -8.35 8.23 0.64
C GLY A 260 -9.81 8.32 1.05
N VAL A 261 -10.72 7.88 0.19
CA VAL A 261 -12.17 7.83 0.47
C VAL A 261 -12.54 6.44 0.98
N ARG A 262 -13.48 6.34 1.94
CA ARG A 262 -14.03 5.05 2.38
C ARG A 262 -14.93 4.46 1.30
N ILE A 263 -14.55 3.28 0.83
CA ILE A 263 -15.29 2.52 -0.17
C ILE A 263 -15.90 1.26 0.42
N ASP A 264 -16.80 0.62 -0.32
CA ASP A 264 -17.25 -0.74 -0.02
C ASP A 264 -16.14 -1.75 -0.38
N GLU A 265 -15.37 -2.16 0.62
CA GLU A 265 -14.27 -3.12 0.49
C GLU A 265 -14.73 -4.52 0.03
N THR A 266 -16.00 -4.87 0.22
CA THR A 266 -16.56 -6.14 -0.25
C THR A 266 -16.86 -6.08 -1.73
N PHE A 267 -17.55 -5.03 -2.19
CA PHE A 267 -17.80 -4.81 -3.61
C PHE A 267 -16.48 -4.73 -4.40
N VAL A 268 -15.54 -3.91 -3.92
CA VAL A 268 -14.22 -3.72 -4.54
C VAL A 268 -13.45 -5.03 -4.68
N ARG A 269 -13.52 -5.89 -3.67
CA ARG A 269 -12.86 -7.20 -3.65
C ARG A 269 -13.53 -8.19 -4.59
N ILE A 270 -14.85 -8.30 -4.57
CA ILE A 270 -15.60 -9.29 -5.38
C ILE A 270 -15.42 -9.00 -6.88
N HIS A 271 -15.32 -7.72 -7.26
CA HIS A 271 -15.16 -7.31 -8.66
C HIS A 271 -13.70 -7.08 -9.08
N ASP A 272 -12.72 -7.35 -8.20
CA ASP A 272 -11.30 -7.12 -8.45
C ASP A 272 -11.00 -5.72 -9.03
N ILE A 273 -11.70 -4.70 -8.51
CA ILE A 273 -11.74 -3.34 -9.10
C ILE A 273 -10.34 -2.74 -9.23
N TRP A 274 -9.47 -2.96 -8.25
CA TRP A 274 -8.11 -2.42 -8.29
C TRP A 274 -7.27 -2.93 -9.45
N LYS A 275 -7.53 -4.16 -9.89
CA LYS A 275 -6.83 -4.82 -11.00
C LYS A 275 -7.51 -4.54 -12.34
N ASN A 276 -8.84 -4.56 -12.37
CA ASN A 276 -9.61 -4.65 -13.61
C ASN A 276 -10.26 -3.34 -14.03
N TRP A 277 -10.40 -2.35 -13.14
CA TRP A 277 -11.03 -1.07 -13.48
C TRP A 277 -9.98 0.00 -13.75
N ALA A 278 -10.23 0.84 -14.75
CA ALA A 278 -9.34 1.92 -15.17
C ALA A 278 -9.33 3.06 -14.14
N ASN A 279 -8.19 3.73 -13.98
CA ASN A 279 -8.12 4.94 -13.16
C ASN A 279 -8.62 6.13 -13.97
N THR A 280 -9.58 6.88 -13.44
CA THR A 280 -10.09 8.09 -14.07
C THR A 280 -10.18 9.24 -13.08
N TYR A 281 -10.36 10.45 -13.61
CA TYR A 281 -10.41 11.69 -12.86
C TYR A 281 -11.68 12.45 -13.25
N HIS A 282 -12.35 13.04 -12.26
CA HIS A 282 -13.54 13.86 -12.46
C HIS A 282 -13.33 15.23 -11.82
N GLY A 283 -13.27 16.26 -12.66
CA GLY A 283 -13.23 17.65 -12.23
C GLY A 283 -14.61 18.08 -11.77
N THR A 284 -14.70 18.71 -10.60
CA THR A 284 -15.97 19.18 -10.06
C THR A 284 -15.76 20.27 -9.01
N SER A 285 -16.85 20.88 -8.55
CA SER A 285 -16.81 21.81 -7.42
C SER A 285 -16.70 21.06 -6.08
N VAL A 286 -16.20 21.72 -5.03
CA VAL A 286 -16.16 21.14 -3.67
C VAL A 286 -17.54 20.70 -3.19
N THR A 287 -18.59 21.46 -3.46
CA THR A 287 -19.95 21.09 -3.04
C THR A 287 -20.47 19.85 -3.77
N ALA A 288 -20.22 19.75 -5.08
CA ALA A 288 -20.59 18.56 -5.85
C ALA A 288 -19.75 17.34 -5.47
N ALA A 289 -18.45 17.54 -5.21
CA ALA A 289 -17.58 16.49 -4.66
C ALA A 289 -18.13 15.95 -3.33
N LYS A 290 -18.48 16.82 -2.37
CA LYS A 290 -19.10 16.40 -1.10
C LYS A 290 -20.37 15.60 -1.34
N SER A 291 -21.23 16.08 -2.24
CA SER A 291 -22.50 15.42 -2.56
C SER A 291 -22.29 14.02 -3.13
N ILE A 292 -21.35 13.85 -4.08
CA ILE A 292 -20.99 12.53 -4.64
C ILE A 292 -20.49 11.57 -3.55
N LEU A 293 -19.67 12.05 -2.62
CA LEU A 293 -19.12 11.21 -1.54
C LEU A 293 -20.19 10.79 -0.53
N VAL A 294 -21.04 11.72 -0.11
CA VAL A 294 -22.12 11.45 0.87
C VAL A 294 -23.16 10.51 0.28
N HIS A 295 -23.58 10.72 -0.97
CA HIS A 295 -24.51 9.83 -1.66
C HIS A 295 -23.86 8.51 -2.11
N ARG A 296 -22.53 8.40 -2.07
CA ARG A 296 -21.75 7.27 -2.60
C ARG A 296 -22.11 6.95 -4.05
N GLN A 297 -22.47 7.96 -4.83
CA GLN A 297 -22.96 7.82 -6.18
C GLN A 297 -22.58 9.04 -7.01
N PHE A 298 -22.18 8.81 -8.26
CA PHE A 298 -22.00 9.90 -9.21
C PHE A 298 -23.33 10.59 -9.51
N LEU A 299 -23.26 11.91 -9.60
CA LEU A 299 -24.42 12.74 -9.91
C LEU A 299 -24.50 12.98 -11.42
N LEU A 300 -25.72 12.97 -11.93
CA LEU A 300 -26.04 13.32 -13.32
C LEU A 300 -26.78 14.66 -13.36
N PRO A 301 -26.82 15.35 -14.52
CA PRO A 301 -27.66 16.52 -14.67
C PRO A 301 -29.11 16.23 -14.26
N GLY A 302 -29.70 17.15 -13.50
CA GLY A 302 -31.02 17.03 -12.87
C GLY A 302 -30.99 16.57 -11.40
N ASP A 303 -29.91 15.94 -10.94
CA ASP A 303 -29.76 15.55 -9.54
C ASP A 303 -29.66 16.77 -8.60
N THR A 304 -30.05 16.60 -7.34
CA THR A 304 -29.98 17.65 -6.32
C THR A 304 -28.75 17.44 -5.44
N LEU A 305 -27.97 18.51 -5.26
CA LEU A 305 -26.81 18.57 -4.37
C LEU A 305 -27.25 18.65 -2.90
N LEU A 306 -26.31 18.44 -1.98
CA LEU A 306 -26.56 18.57 -0.53
C LEU A 306 -27.01 19.97 -0.10
N ASP A 307 -26.71 20.99 -0.89
CA ASP A 307 -27.14 22.38 -0.63
C ASP A 307 -28.48 22.75 -1.32
N GLY A 308 -29.17 21.76 -1.90
CA GLY A 308 -30.47 21.94 -2.55
C GLY A 308 -30.41 22.44 -3.99
N ARG A 309 -29.24 22.80 -4.53
CA ARG A 309 -29.11 23.19 -5.94
C ARG A 309 -29.26 21.97 -6.85
N LYS A 310 -29.90 22.16 -8.01
CA LYS A 310 -29.91 21.15 -9.07
C LYS A 310 -28.63 21.24 -9.91
N LEU A 311 -28.08 20.09 -10.27
CA LEU A 311 -26.97 20.01 -11.20
C LEU A 311 -27.49 20.29 -12.61
N GLU A 312 -27.12 21.42 -13.20
CA GLU A 312 -27.59 21.82 -14.52
C GLU A 312 -26.69 21.30 -15.63
N ILE A 313 -27.26 21.07 -16.81
CA ILE A 313 -26.49 20.94 -18.05
C ILE A 313 -25.98 22.35 -18.38
N HIS A 314 -24.66 22.52 -18.51
CA HIS A 314 -24.10 23.81 -18.93
C HIS A 314 -24.75 24.27 -20.24
N ARG A 315 -25.08 25.56 -20.37
CA ARG A 315 -25.84 26.10 -21.51
C ARG A 315 -25.18 25.84 -22.87
N GLU A 316 -23.88 25.61 -22.90
CA GLU A 316 -23.08 25.34 -24.09
C GLU A 316 -23.01 23.84 -24.44
N HIS A 317 -23.54 22.96 -23.58
CA HIS A 317 -23.55 21.52 -23.80
C HIS A 317 -24.80 21.08 -24.56
N ILE A 318 -24.66 20.02 -25.36
CA ILE A 318 -25.74 19.47 -26.18
C ILE A 318 -26.89 18.98 -25.28
N PRO A 319 -28.13 19.47 -25.47
CA PRO A 319 -29.29 19.02 -24.70
C PRO A 319 -29.47 17.49 -24.78
N GLY A 320 -29.81 16.86 -23.64
CA GLY A 320 -30.07 15.42 -23.56
C GLY A 320 -28.85 14.55 -23.19
N MET A 321 -27.65 15.13 -23.09
CA MET A 321 -26.45 14.40 -22.61
C MET A 321 -26.41 14.30 -21.08
N ASN A 322 -27.26 13.42 -20.53
CA ASN A 322 -27.30 13.13 -19.09
C ASN A 322 -26.21 12.14 -18.68
N HIS A 323 -24.95 12.56 -18.81
CA HIS A 323 -23.78 11.75 -18.51
C HIS A 323 -22.93 12.38 -17.41
N PHE A 324 -22.14 11.55 -16.72
CA PHE A 324 -20.97 12.02 -16.01
C PHE A 324 -19.74 11.85 -16.91
N TYR A 325 -18.80 12.77 -16.76
CA TYR A 325 -17.58 12.84 -17.57
C TYR A 325 -16.36 12.61 -16.70
N THR A 326 -15.41 11.82 -17.18
CA THR A 326 -14.12 11.61 -16.55
C THR A 326 -13.01 11.65 -17.59
N SER A 327 -11.76 11.60 -17.14
CA SER A 327 -10.60 11.52 -18.02
C SER A 327 -9.57 10.52 -17.48
N PRO A 328 -8.79 9.84 -18.32
CA PRO A 328 -7.64 9.07 -17.89
C PRO A 328 -6.47 9.96 -17.41
N THR A 329 -6.58 11.29 -17.51
CA THR A 329 -5.55 12.22 -17.06
C THR A 329 -6.13 13.36 -16.22
N ILE A 330 -5.47 13.62 -15.08
CA ILE A 330 -5.89 14.72 -14.20
C ILE A 330 -5.71 16.08 -14.87
N LYS A 331 -4.79 16.23 -15.84
CA LYS A 331 -4.56 17.50 -16.53
C LYS A 331 -5.86 18.02 -17.16
N TYR A 332 -6.58 17.13 -17.86
CA TYR A 332 -7.87 17.46 -18.47
C TYR A 332 -8.94 17.77 -17.41
N SER A 333 -9.12 16.87 -16.44
CA SER A 333 -10.12 17.04 -15.38
C SER A 333 -9.86 18.25 -14.46
N SER A 334 -8.64 18.78 -14.44
CA SER A 334 -8.27 19.95 -13.63
C SER A 334 -8.39 21.28 -14.37
N LEU A 335 -8.77 21.28 -15.65
CA LEU A 335 -9.03 22.50 -16.40
C LEU A 335 -10.13 23.32 -15.71
N SER A 336 -9.98 24.65 -15.76
CA SER A 336 -10.87 25.58 -15.01
C SER A 336 -12.34 25.46 -15.41
N THR A 337 -12.64 25.01 -16.63
CA THR A 337 -14.00 24.73 -17.11
C THR A 337 -14.70 23.63 -16.29
N TYR A 338 -13.93 22.66 -15.78
CA TYR A 338 -14.45 21.51 -15.03
C TYR A 338 -14.18 21.61 -13.53
N CYS A 339 -13.07 22.23 -13.15
CA CYS A 339 -12.58 22.28 -11.77
C CYS A 339 -12.34 23.75 -11.38
N PRO A 340 -13.36 24.44 -10.84
CA PRO A 340 -13.22 25.82 -10.43
C PRO A 340 -12.18 25.95 -9.30
N LYS A 341 -11.42 27.04 -9.33
CA LYS A 341 -10.47 27.39 -8.28
C LYS A 341 -11.20 27.89 -7.05
N ILE A 342 -10.68 27.54 -5.87
CA ILE A 342 -11.20 27.97 -4.57
C ILE A 342 -10.07 28.65 -3.82
N GLN A 343 -10.33 29.81 -3.23
CA GLN A 343 -9.36 30.48 -2.39
C GLN A 343 -9.32 29.85 -1.00
N PHE A 344 -8.12 29.59 -0.50
CA PHE A 344 -7.87 29.04 0.83
C PHE A 344 -6.83 29.90 1.54
N THR A 345 -7.11 30.27 2.78
CA THR A 345 -6.14 30.91 3.67
C THR A 345 -5.65 29.89 4.68
N SER A 346 -4.35 29.60 4.67
CA SER A 346 -3.71 28.67 5.60
C SER A 346 -3.61 29.23 7.01
N ALA A 347 -3.22 28.38 7.97
CA ALA A 347 -3.07 28.77 9.37
C ALA A 347 -2.02 29.88 9.61
N ASN A 348 -1.06 30.07 8.69
CA ASN A 348 -0.08 31.15 8.74
C ASN A 348 -0.52 32.41 7.97
N GLY A 349 -1.78 32.49 7.51
CA GLY A 349 -2.34 33.66 6.85
C GLY A 349 -2.02 33.79 5.35
N GLU A 350 -1.33 32.83 4.76
CA GLU A 350 -1.02 32.82 3.32
C GLU A 350 -2.24 32.39 2.49
N LYS A 351 -2.40 32.99 1.31
CA LYS A 351 -3.51 32.70 0.40
C LYS A 351 -3.10 31.79 -0.74
N TYR A 352 -3.97 30.85 -1.07
CA TYR A 352 -3.73 29.82 -2.08
C TYR A 352 -4.94 29.64 -2.99
N ASP A 353 -4.67 29.31 -4.25
CA ASP A 353 -5.64 28.73 -5.17
C ASP A 353 -5.64 27.21 -5.00
N VAL A 354 -6.84 26.65 -4.79
CA VAL A 354 -7.04 25.22 -4.59
C VAL A 354 -7.95 24.65 -5.66
N ARG A 355 -7.58 23.48 -6.19
CA ARG A 355 -8.41 22.67 -7.07
C ARG A 355 -8.69 21.31 -6.43
N VAL A 356 -9.91 20.82 -6.64
CA VAL A 356 -10.37 19.52 -6.12
C VAL A 356 -10.88 18.66 -7.27
N VAL A 357 -10.33 17.44 -7.37
CA VAL A 357 -10.66 16.45 -8.40
C VAL A 357 -10.98 15.13 -7.70
N LEU A 358 -12.00 14.41 -8.16
CA LEU A 358 -12.28 13.06 -7.67
C LEU A 358 -11.45 12.04 -8.45
N GLN A 359 -10.72 11.19 -7.73
CA GLN A 359 -10.04 10.03 -8.29
C GLN A 359 -10.95 8.81 -8.25
N CYS A 360 -11.13 8.18 -9.41
CA CYS A 360 -12.14 7.17 -9.62
C CYS A 360 -11.56 5.89 -10.22
N LYS A 361 -12.25 4.79 -9.96
CA LYS A 361 -12.12 3.56 -10.73
C LYS A 361 -13.36 3.41 -11.59
N GLN A 362 -13.18 3.19 -12.89
CA GLN A 362 -14.29 3.03 -13.83
C GLN A 362 -14.16 1.71 -14.59
N LYS A 363 -15.27 0.98 -14.70
CA LYS A 363 -15.31 -0.35 -15.32
C LYS A 363 -15.09 -0.23 -16.84
N PRO A 364 -14.11 -0.93 -17.43
CA PRO A 364 -13.95 -0.99 -18.88
C PRO A 364 -15.24 -1.49 -19.55
N GLY A 365 -15.57 -0.92 -20.71
CA GLY A 365 -16.76 -1.27 -21.48
C GLY A 365 -18.06 -0.62 -21.01
N THR A 366 -18.04 0.21 -19.96
CA THR A 366 -19.25 0.94 -19.49
C THR A 366 -19.22 2.44 -19.78
N PHE A 367 -18.25 2.89 -20.55
CA PHE A 367 -18.11 4.28 -20.96
C PHE A 367 -17.71 4.36 -22.42
N LYS A 368 -17.99 5.51 -23.02
CA LYS A 368 -17.54 5.86 -24.36
C LYS A 368 -16.35 6.80 -24.25
N ILE A 369 -15.43 6.66 -25.19
CA ILE A 369 -14.24 7.49 -25.33
C ILE A 369 -14.49 8.49 -26.45
N GLN A 370 -14.15 9.75 -26.23
CA GLN A 370 -14.25 10.79 -27.23
C GLN A 370 -13.11 11.81 -27.12
N ARG A 371 -13.08 12.67 -28.15
CA ARG A 371 -12.16 13.80 -28.19
C ARG A 371 -12.49 14.86 -27.15
N GLU A 372 -11.49 15.69 -26.86
CA GLU A 372 -11.65 16.87 -26.04
C GLU A 372 -12.74 17.82 -26.56
N THR A 373 -13.45 18.46 -25.63
CA THR A 373 -14.57 19.38 -25.91
C THR A 373 -14.29 20.83 -25.48
N VAL A 374 -13.05 21.15 -25.08
CA VAL A 374 -12.65 22.47 -24.55
C VAL A 374 -11.99 23.37 -25.61
N GLY A 375 -11.84 22.89 -26.85
CA GLY A 375 -11.40 23.70 -28.00
C GLY A 375 -9.88 23.87 -28.11
N TYR A 376 -9.09 22.95 -27.53
CA TYR A 376 -7.63 22.97 -27.65
C TYR A 376 -7.13 22.45 -29.00
N GLY A 377 -8.00 21.80 -29.78
CA GLY A 377 -7.70 21.33 -31.13
C GLY A 377 -6.50 20.39 -31.13
N THR A 378 -5.48 20.75 -31.91
CA THR A 378 -4.25 19.96 -32.06
C THR A 378 -3.22 20.17 -30.95
N THR A 379 -3.41 21.14 -30.05
CA THR A 379 -2.47 21.40 -28.94
C THR A 379 -2.61 20.31 -27.88
N PRO A 380 -1.57 19.48 -27.62
CA PRO A 380 -1.71 18.36 -26.69
C PRO A 380 -1.97 18.82 -25.25
N ILE A 381 -3.10 18.41 -24.67
CA ILE A 381 -3.42 18.71 -23.26
C ILE A 381 -2.60 17.82 -22.31
N CYS A 382 -2.32 16.59 -22.74
CA CYS A 382 -1.55 15.62 -21.98
C CYS A 382 -0.41 15.04 -22.83
N GLU A 383 0.74 14.82 -22.20
CA GLU A 383 1.90 14.21 -22.83
C GLU A 383 1.69 12.72 -23.17
N TYR A 384 0.76 12.06 -22.47
CA TYR A 384 0.61 10.60 -22.53
C TYR A 384 -0.69 10.11 -23.16
N ILE A 385 -1.68 10.99 -23.31
CA ILE A 385 -3.03 10.68 -23.76
C ILE A 385 -3.37 11.64 -24.90
N SER A 386 -3.79 11.12 -26.04
CA SER A 386 -4.18 11.94 -27.19
C SER A 386 -5.46 12.73 -26.89
N ASN A 387 -5.57 13.93 -27.46
CA ASN A 387 -6.79 14.73 -27.40
C ASN A 387 -8.00 14.01 -28.00
N GLU A 388 -7.81 13.02 -28.88
CA GLU A 388 -8.89 12.22 -29.48
C GLU A 388 -9.52 11.18 -28.52
N GLU A 389 -8.88 10.91 -27.39
CA GLU A 389 -9.29 9.85 -26.44
C GLU A 389 -9.34 10.30 -24.96
N ILE A 390 -9.24 11.62 -24.74
CA ILE A 390 -9.00 12.20 -23.41
C ILE A 390 -10.27 12.36 -22.56
N GLU A 391 -11.45 12.36 -23.18
CA GLU A 391 -12.72 12.54 -22.48
C GLU A 391 -13.54 11.26 -22.52
N TRP A 392 -13.95 10.77 -21.35
CA TRP A 392 -14.72 9.54 -21.19
C TRP A 392 -16.07 9.88 -20.55
N TYR A 393 -17.16 9.36 -21.08
CA TYR A 393 -18.50 9.64 -20.55
C TYR A 393 -19.34 8.39 -20.38
N SER A 394 -20.24 8.43 -19.40
CA SER A 394 -21.15 7.34 -19.08
C SER A 394 -22.39 7.84 -18.34
N GLU A 395 -23.48 7.09 -18.45
CA GLU A 395 -24.68 7.22 -17.63
C GLU A 395 -24.77 6.14 -16.53
N SER A 396 -23.87 5.14 -16.57
CA SER A 396 -23.91 3.99 -15.68
C SER A 396 -23.26 4.28 -14.32
N ARG A 397 -24.04 4.82 -13.38
CA ARG A 397 -23.59 5.19 -12.03
C ARG A 397 -22.98 4.02 -11.24
N ALA A 398 -23.43 2.78 -11.49
CA ALA A 398 -22.91 1.57 -10.83
C ALA A 398 -21.55 1.11 -11.37
N SER A 399 -21.06 1.73 -12.45
CA SER A 399 -19.82 1.34 -13.13
C SER A 399 -18.61 2.20 -12.77
N ILE A 400 -18.75 3.05 -11.75
CA ILE A 400 -17.71 3.94 -11.28
C ILE A 400 -17.72 3.99 -9.74
N ILE A 401 -16.53 4.03 -9.14
CA ILE A 401 -16.37 4.29 -7.71
C ILE A 401 -15.37 5.41 -7.50
N VAL A 402 -15.65 6.29 -6.54
CA VAL A 402 -14.69 7.30 -6.06
C VAL A 402 -13.87 6.68 -4.94
N PHE A 403 -12.55 6.75 -5.04
CA PHE A 403 -11.66 6.24 -4.00
C PHE A 403 -10.65 7.27 -3.49
N GLY A 404 -10.61 8.46 -4.08
CA GLY A 404 -9.76 9.53 -3.62
C GLY A 404 -10.33 10.91 -3.90
N VAL A 405 -10.08 11.84 -2.99
CA VAL A 405 -10.19 13.28 -3.25
C VAL A 405 -8.77 13.78 -3.50
N LEU A 406 -8.52 14.32 -4.69
CA LEU A 406 -7.24 14.89 -5.07
C LEU A 406 -7.30 16.40 -4.88
N VAL A 407 -6.32 16.92 -4.15
CA VAL A 407 -6.15 18.35 -3.87
C VAL A 407 -4.87 18.83 -4.54
N HIS A 408 -4.97 19.95 -5.26
CA HIS A 408 -3.83 20.71 -5.74
C HIS A 408 -3.88 22.11 -5.16
N ILE A 409 -2.80 22.55 -4.53
CA ILE A 409 -2.67 23.88 -3.92
C ILE A 409 -1.52 24.63 -4.57
N GLU A 410 -1.79 25.87 -5.01
CA GLU A 410 -0.82 26.81 -5.57
C GLU A 410 -0.88 28.12 -4.79
N LYS A 411 0.27 28.72 -4.47
CA LYS A 411 0.31 30.00 -3.76
C LYS A 411 -0.18 31.11 -4.69
N ILE A 412 -1.06 31.97 -4.20
CA ILE A 412 -1.43 33.21 -4.92
C ILE A 412 -0.25 34.16 -4.76
N VAL A 413 0.41 34.49 -5.87
CA VAL A 413 1.54 35.42 -5.92
C VAL A 413 1.02 36.85 -5.92
#